data_AF-A0A9D6U4N5-F1
#
_entry.id   AF-A0A9D6U4N5-F1
#
_cell.length_a   1.000
_cell.length_b   1.000
_cell.length_c   1.000
_cell.angle_alpha   90.00
_cell.angle_beta   90.00
_cell.angle_gamma   90.00
#
_symmetry.space_group_name_H-M   'P 1'
#
loop_
_entity.id
_entity.type
_entity.pdbx_description
1 polymer ?
#
loop_
_entity_poly.entity_id
_entity_poly.type
_entity_poly.pdbx_seq_one_letter_code
_entity_poly.pdbx_strand_id
1 'polypeptide(L)'
;TTTNATDDGVVEVARQEGVEWFRGSETDVLSRFAGAARQAQAGIVVRVTGDCPLIDPQVTDRVIQDLSEHAATCDYAANILPRTYPQGLDVEAFFGDVLQRVDRMAQSPTAREHVTTFIYSEQPELFRRRNVADSQDNSDLRWTVDTAADLQAVRIIYEALDLGARVAPFPEILAYFRAHPEVAALNAGEKTWQPVTKVS
;
A
#
# COMPACT_ATOMS: atom_id res chain seq x y z
N THR A 1 8.69 -1.89 11.27
CA THR A 1 10.08 -2.13 10.83
C THR A 1 10.63 -3.41 11.46
N THR A 2 11.85 -3.85 11.18
CA THR A 2 12.44 -5.08 11.75
C THR A 2 13.23 -4.80 13.03
N THR A 3 13.63 -5.85 13.75
CA THR A 3 14.56 -5.76 14.89
C THR A 3 16.03 -5.62 14.49
N ASN A 4 16.34 -5.62 13.19
CA ASN A 4 17.71 -5.52 12.69
C ASN A 4 18.24 -4.09 12.84
N ALA A 5 19.53 -3.95 13.15
CA ALA A 5 20.17 -2.64 13.30
C ALA A 5 20.15 -1.79 12.01
N THR A 6 20.02 -2.43 10.84
CA THR A 6 19.86 -1.74 9.54
C THR A 6 18.63 -0.84 9.50
N ASP A 7 17.62 -1.14 10.32
CA ASP A 7 16.36 -0.42 10.37
C ASP A 7 16.34 0.69 11.43
N ASP A 8 17.45 0.93 12.13
CA ASP A 8 17.54 1.98 13.14
C ASP A 8 17.31 3.38 12.55
N GLY A 9 17.72 3.60 11.29
CA GLY A 9 17.44 4.84 10.56
C GLY A 9 15.94 5.09 10.37
N VAL A 10 15.14 4.05 10.13
CA VAL A 10 13.68 4.16 10.02
C VAL A 10 13.06 4.57 11.35
N VAL A 11 13.57 4.04 12.47
CA VAL A 11 13.11 4.40 13.81
C VAL A 11 13.47 5.84 14.15
N GLU A 12 14.63 6.31 13.72
CA GLU A 12 15.04 7.70 13.94
C GLU A 12 14.15 8.68 13.17
N VAL A 13 13.83 8.39 11.91
CA VAL A 13 12.85 9.19 11.14
C VAL A 13 11.48 9.18 11.84
N ALA A 14 10.98 8.01 12.25
CA ALA A 14 9.71 7.91 12.96
C ALA A 14 9.68 8.75 14.25
N ARG A 15 10.78 8.75 15.00
CA ARG A 15 10.95 9.57 16.21
C ARG A 15 10.93 11.07 15.89
N GLN A 16 11.63 11.50 14.84
CA GLN A 16 11.69 12.90 14.42
C GLN A 16 10.32 13.43 13.97
N GLU A 17 9.55 12.58 13.27
CA GLU A 17 8.18 12.88 12.84
C GLU A 17 7.13 12.71 13.95
N GLY A 18 7.53 12.24 15.14
CA GLY A 18 6.62 12.05 16.27
C GLY A 18 5.59 10.94 16.08
N VAL A 19 5.88 9.94 15.24
CA VAL A 19 5.00 8.80 14.97
C VAL A 19 5.45 7.55 15.74
N GLU A 20 4.50 6.73 16.17
CA GLU A 20 4.80 5.46 16.83
C GLU A 20 5.37 4.43 15.85
N TRP A 21 6.15 3.47 16.38
CA TRP A 21 6.72 2.38 15.58
C TRP A 21 6.58 1.03 16.27
N PHE A 22 6.65 -0.02 15.45
CA PHE A 22 6.73 -1.41 15.89
C PHE A 22 7.92 -2.11 15.23
N ARG A 23 8.63 -2.94 16.00
CA ARG A 23 9.76 -3.77 15.51
C ARG A 23 9.43 -5.25 15.70
N GLY A 24 9.71 -6.08 14.70
CA GLY A 24 9.53 -7.53 14.80
C GLY A 24 10.35 -8.32 13.77
N SER A 25 9.97 -9.58 13.56
CA SER A 25 10.66 -10.53 12.66
C SER A 25 10.81 -9.99 11.25
N GLU A 26 11.98 -10.10 10.63
CA GLU A 26 12.26 -9.71 9.24
C GLU A 26 11.44 -10.51 8.21
N THR A 27 11.29 -11.80 8.43
CA THR A 27 10.69 -12.74 7.47
C THR A 27 9.19 -12.94 7.68
N ASP A 28 8.64 -12.45 8.79
CA ASP A 28 7.23 -12.60 9.13
C ASP A 28 6.53 -11.25 9.17
N VAL A 29 6.24 -10.73 7.98
CA VAL A 29 5.64 -9.41 7.79
C VAL A 29 4.24 -9.37 8.40
N LEU A 30 3.43 -10.42 8.19
CA LEU A 30 2.07 -10.53 8.72
C LEU A 30 2.05 -10.41 10.25
N SER A 31 2.90 -11.15 10.96
CA SER A 31 2.95 -11.00 12.42
C SER A 31 3.47 -9.63 12.87
N ARG A 32 4.33 -8.96 12.10
CA ARG A 32 4.70 -7.55 12.39
C ARG A 32 3.50 -6.62 12.27
N PHE A 33 2.70 -6.75 11.22
CA PHE A 33 1.46 -5.99 11.06
C PHE A 33 0.50 -6.28 12.21
N ALA A 34 0.27 -7.55 12.55
CA ALA A 34 -0.62 -7.95 13.63
C ALA A 34 -0.13 -7.47 15.02
N GLY A 35 1.19 -7.43 15.24
CA GLY A 35 1.81 -6.86 16.44
C GLY A 35 1.63 -5.34 16.52
N ALA A 36 1.89 -4.62 15.44
CA ALA A 36 1.71 -3.17 15.36
C ALA A 36 0.25 -2.76 15.61
N ALA A 37 -0.70 -3.45 14.97
CA ALA A 37 -2.12 -3.21 15.17
C ALA A 37 -2.58 -3.47 16.61
N ARG A 38 -2.03 -4.51 17.28
CA ARG A 38 -2.30 -4.76 18.71
C ARG A 38 -1.74 -3.67 19.61
N GLN A 39 -0.51 -3.22 19.36
CA GLN A 39 0.11 -2.14 20.13
C GLN A 39 -0.72 -0.85 20.05
N ALA A 40 -1.17 -0.49 18.86
CA ALA A 40 -1.99 0.70 18.62
C ALA A 40 -3.48 0.53 19.00
N GLN A 41 -3.91 -0.68 19.41
CA GLN A 41 -5.32 -1.02 19.62
C GLN A 41 -6.21 -0.65 18.41
N ALA A 42 -5.68 -0.85 17.20
CA ALA A 42 -6.26 -0.35 15.97
C ALA A 42 -7.57 -1.07 15.62
N GLY A 43 -8.66 -0.31 15.45
CA GLY A 43 -9.94 -0.82 14.95
C GLY A 43 -9.94 -1.07 13.44
N ILE A 44 -9.29 -0.17 12.69
CA ILE A 44 -9.05 -0.29 11.25
C ILE A 44 -7.54 -0.24 11.03
N VAL A 45 -7.03 -1.11 10.17
CA VAL A 45 -5.65 -1.14 9.72
C VAL A 45 -5.62 -0.77 8.25
N VAL A 46 -4.78 0.19 7.91
CA VAL A 46 -4.51 0.60 6.54
C VAL A 46 -3.08 0.20 6.20
N ARG A 47 -2.93 -0.60 5.16
CA ARG A 47 -1.63 -1.01 4.62
C ARG A 47 -1.25 -0.08 3.47
N VAL A 48 -0.12 0.58 3.65
CA VAL A 48 0.67 1.28 2.63
C VAL A 48 2.11 0.80 2.72
N THR A 49 2.90 0.93 1.66
CA THR A 49 4.29 0.49 1.61
C THR A 49 5.25 1.68 1.50
N GLY A 50 6.45 1.54 2.08
CA GLY A 50 7.42 2.64 2.20
C GLY A 50 8.13 3.02 0.89
N ASP A 51 7.98 2.20 -0.14
CA ASP A 51 8.46 2.39 -1.51
C ASP A 51 7.48 3.19 -2.39
N CYS A 52 6.37 3.68 -1.83
CA CYS A 52 5.31 4.42 -2.52
C CYS A 52 5.30 5.90 -2.11
N PRO A 53 6.29 6.71 -2.53
CA PRO A 53 6.45 8.09 -2.06
C PRO A 53 5.35 9.05 -2.55
N LEU A 54 4.59 8.66 -3.57
CA LEU A 54 3.52 9.46 -4.16
C LEU A 54 2.11 9.07 -3.64
N ILE A 55 2.03 8.36 -2.50
CA ILE A 55 0.75 7.95 -1.90
C ILE A 55 -0.17 9.17 -1.66
N ASP A 56 -1.45 9.04 -2.00
CA ASP A 56 -2.41 10.13 -1.90
C ASP A 56 -3.35 9.96 -0.68
N PRO A 57 -3.44 10.95 0.22
CA PRO A 57 -4.32 10.88 1.38
C PRO A 57 -5.82 10.79 1.03
N GLN A 58 -6.28 11.43 -0.05
CA GLN A 58 -7.70 11.41 -0.44
C GLN A 58 -8.09 10.05 -1.01
N VAL A 59 -7.22 9.42 -1.80
CA VAL A 59 -7.40 8.04 -2.26
C VAL A 59 -7.41 7.09 -1.07
N THR A 60 -6.52 7.30 -0.10
CA THR A 60 -6.48 6.53 1.14
C THR A 60 -7.78 6.66 1.93
N ASP A 61 -8.26 7.89 2.13
CA ASP A 61 -9.52 8.18 2.81
C ASP A 61 -10.72 7.53 2.11
N ARG A 62 -10.75 7.52 0.77
CA ARG A 62 -11.81 6.83 0.00
C ARG A 62 -11.86 5.33 0.30
N VAL A 63 -10.71 4.67 0.45
CA VAL A 63 -10.66 3.23 0.78
C VAL A 63 -11.12 2.98 2.21
N ILE A 64 -10.70 3.81 3.17
CA ILE A 64 -11.13 3.73 4.57
C ILE A 64 -12.64 3.98 4.69
N GLN A 65 -13.15 4.97 3.96
CA GLN A 65 -14.56 5.33 3.95
C GLN A 65 -15.42 4.20 3.41
N ASP A 66 -15.05 3.60 2.26
CA ASP A 66 -15.82 2.48 1.68
C ASP A 66 -15.87 1.27 2.63
N LEU A 67 -14.75 0.95 3.32
CA LEU A 67 -14.74 -0.08 4.36
C LEU A 67 -15.69 0.27 5.51
N SER A 68 -15.61 1.50 6.02
CA SER A 68 -16.36 1.95 7.20
C SER A 68 -17.86 2.01 6.95
N GLU A 69 -18.28 2.54 5.80
CA GLU A 69 -19.69 2.62 5.39
C GLU A 69 -20.31 1.23 5.18
N HIS A 70 -19.49 0.24 4.80
CA HIS A 70 -19.93 -1.13 4.57
C HIS A 70 -19.49 -2.10 5.68
N ALA A 71 -19.20 -1.63 6.90
CA ALA A 71 -18.63 -2.43 7.98
C ALA A 71 -19.43 -3.71 8.32
N ALA A 72 -20.74 -3.74 8.10
CA ALA A 72 -21.57 -4.92 8.32
C ALA A 72 -21.43 -6.00 7.22
N THR A 73 -20.87 -5.63 6.07
CA THR A 73 -20.87 -6.42 4.84
C THR A 73 -19.52 -6.46 4.11
N CYS A 74 -18.47 -5.91 4.70
CA CYS A 74 -17.13 -5.84 4.12
C CYS A 74 -16.11 -6.14 5.21
N ASP A 75 -15.14 -7.00 4.91
CA ASP A 75 -14.01 -7.31 5.80
C ASP A 75 -12.71 -6.62 5.33
N TYR A 76 -12.64 -6.30 4.03
CA TYR A 76 -11.45 -5.82 3.35
C TYR A 76 -11.85 -4.95 2.13
N ALA A 77 -11.33 -3.73 2.08
CA ALA A 77 -11.46 -2.83 0.94
C ALA A 77 -10.07 -2.51 0.38
N ALA A 78 -9.92 -2.47 -0.93
CA ALA A 78 -8.65 -2.11 -1.57
C ALA A 78 -8.87 -1.48 -2.93
N ASN A 79 -7.83 -0.85 -3.49
CA ASN A 79 -7.86 -0.30 -4.85
C ASN A 79 -7.01 -1.09 -5.85
N ILE A 80 -6.65 -2.33 -5.50
CA ILE A 80 -5.74 -3.19 -6.27
C ILE A 80 -6.45 -4.37 -6.97
N LEU A 81 -7.78 -4.53 -6.83
CA LEU A 81 -8.52 -5.76 -7.19
C LEU A 81 -9.85 -5.53 -7.99
N PRO A 82 -9.85 -5.07 -9.25
CA PRO A 82 -8.71 -4.77 -10.09
C PRO A 82 -8.14 -3.36 -9.88
N ARG A 83 -6.85 -3.23 -10.21
CA ARG A 83 -6.14 -1.96 -10.21
C ARG A 83 -6.66 -1.03 -11.30
N THR A 84 -6.96 0.20 -10.90
CA THR A 84 -7.27 1.34 -11.80
C THR A 84 -6.42 2.57 -11.49
N TYR A 85 -5.80 2.62 -10.31
CA TYR A 85 -4.81 3.63 -9.95
C TYR A 85 -3.41 3.24 -10.42
N PRO A 86 -2.48 4.21 -10.55
CA PRO A 86 -1.07 3.92 -10.76
C PRO A 86 -0.52 2.93 -9.74
N GLN A 87 0.40 2.06 -10.15
CA GLN A 87 1.14 1.23 -9.19
C GLN A 87 1.93 2.15 -8.26
N GLY A 88 1.78 2.00 -6.95
CA GLY A 88 2.37 2.91 -5.97
C GLY A 88 1.37 3.87 -5.32
N LEU A 89 0.09 3.80 -5.72
CA LEU A 89 -1.04 4.40 -5.02
C LEU A 89 -1.86 3.35 -4.27
N ASP A 90 -1.23 2.21 -3.99
CA ASP A 90 -1.86 1.00 -3.48
C ASP A 90 -2.30 1.21 -2.03
N VAL A 91 -3.59 1.06 -1.79
CA VAL A 91 -4.18 1.15 -0.45
C VAL A 91 -5.06 -0.06 -0.22
N GLU A 92 -4.85 -0.68 0.94
CA GLU A 92 -5.67 -1.77 1.44
C GLU A 92 -6.09 -1.46 2.88
N ALA A 93 -7.37 -1.55 3.17
CA ALA A 93 -7.93 -1.34 4.50
C ALA A 93 -8.72 -2.56 4.95
N PHE A 94 -8.58 -2.93 6.21
CA PHE A 94 -9.32 -4.04 6.83
C PHE A 94 -9.42 -3.82 8.34
N PHE A 95 -10.36 -4.51 8.99
CA PHE A 95 -10.53 -4.38 10.43
C PHE A 95 -9.39 -5.06 11.20
N GLY A 96 -9.08 -4.53 12.38
CA GLY A 96 -8.01 -5.07 13.23
C GLY A 96 -8.25 -6.53 13.62
N ASP A 97 -9.50 -6.93 13.84
CA ASP A 97 -9.88 -8.31 14.15
C ASP A 97 -9.72 -9.26 12.94
N VAL A 98 -10.00 -8.77 11.72
CA VAL A 98 -9.71 -9.46 10.46
C VAL A 98 -8.22 -9.75 10.37
N LEU A 99 -7.34 -8.78 10.66
CA LEU A 99 -5.90 -9.00 10.68
C LEU A 99 -5.47 -10.08 11.70
N GLN A 100 -6.01 -10.03 12.92
CA GLN A 100 -5.70 -11.05 13.94
C GLN A 100 -6.19 -12.44 13.54
N ARG A 101 -7.34 -12.53 12.84
CA ARG A 101 -7.85 -13.78 12.29
C ARG A 101 -6.90 -14.30 11.20
N VAL A 102 -6.48 -13.44 10.27
CA VAL A 102 -5.54 -13.80 9.19
C VAL A 102 -4.20 -14.26 9.75
N ASP A 103 -3.62 -13.55 10.73
CA ASP A 103 -2.36 -13.94 11.38
C ASP A 103 -2.41 -15.34 12.00
N ARG A 104 -3.56 -15.76 12.55
CA ARG A 104 -3.72 -17.12 13.10
C ARG A 104 -3.91 -18.19 12.02
N MET A 105 -4.52 -17.83 10.89
CA MET A 105 -4.95 -18.79 9.87
C MET A 105 -3.92 -18.98 8.75
N ALA A 106 -3.22 -17.92 8.36
CA ALA A 106 -2.28 -17.93 7.27
C ALA A 106 -0.98 -18.68 7.65
N GLN A 107 -0.69 -19.77 6.94
CA GLN A 107 0.50 -20.60 7.17
C GLN A 107 1.49 -20.60 6.00
N SER A 108 1.05 -20.17 4.81
CA SER A 108 1.93 -20.17 3.63
C SER A 108 3.00 -19.08 3.76
N PRO A 109 4.25 -19.32 3.29
CA PRO A 109 5.27 -18.28 3.27
C PRO A 109 4.82 -17.01 2.55
N THR A 110 4.13 -17.15 1.41
CA THR A 110 3.58 -16.05 0.61
C THR A 110 2.59 -15.19 1.41
N ALA A 111 1.69 -15.80 2.18
CA ALA A 111 0.76 -15.03 3.01
C ALA A 111 1.43 -14.37 4.21
N ARG A 112 2.44 -15.02 4.81
CA ARG A 112 3.25 -14.41 5.89
C ARG A 112 4.05 -13.21 5.40
N GLU A 113 4.51 -13.24 4.14
CA GLU A 113 5.28 -12.16 3.52
C GLU A 113 4.40 -11.03 2.99
N HIS A 114 3.34 -11.35 2.25
CA HIS A 114 2.51 -10.38 1.54
C HIS A 114 1.21 -10.01 2.26
N VAL A 115 1.07 -10.39 3.55
CA VAL A 115 0.03 -9.96 4.51
C VAL A 115 -1.41 -10.29 4.09
N THR A 116 -1.91 -9.62 3.06
CA THR A 116 -3.31 -9.66 2.59
C THR A 116 -3.55 -10.71 1.50
N THR A 117 -2.51 -11.34 0.96
CA THR A 117 -2.63 -12.45 -0.02
C THR A 117 -3.57 -13.56 0.45
N PHE A 118 -3.58 -13.84 1.76
CA PHE A 118 -4.51 -14.81 2.34
C PHE A 118 -5.98 -14.42 2.11
N ILE A 119 -6.30 -13.14 2.24
CA ILE A 119 -7.65 -12.58 2.13
C ILE A 119 -8.17 -12.67 0.71
N TYR A 120 -7.39 -12.24 -0.30
CA TYR A 120 -7.90 -12.10 -1.66
C TYR A 120 -7.54 -13.24 -2.61
N SER A 121 -6.56 -14.09 -2.28
CA SER A 121 -6.06 -15.13 -3.19
C SER A 121 -6.10 -16.54 -2.59
N GLU A 122 -5.67 -16.74 -1.34
CA GLU A 122 -5.61 -18.10 -0.78
C GLU A 122 -6.96 -18.61 -0.28
N GLN A 123 -7.71 -17.76 0.43
CA GLN A 123 -9.04 -18.07 1.01
C GLN A 123 -10.08 -16.96 0.71
N PRO A 124 -10.25 -16.55 -0.56
CA PRO A 124 -11.15 -15.46 -0.94
C PRO A 124 -12.62 -15.64 -0.53
N GLU A 125 -13.06 -16.87 -0.34
CA GLU A 125 -14.41 -17.25 0.07
C GLU A 125 -14.71 -16.96 1.54
N LEU A 126 -13.67 -16.75 2.37
CA LEU A 126 -13.81 -16.48 3.80
C LEU A 126 -13.99 -15.00 4.14
N PHE A 127 -13.85 -14.11 3.15
CA PHE A 127 -13.80 -12.67 3.33
C PHE A 127 -14.66 -11.93 2.30
N ARG A 128 -15.44 -10.97 2.79
CA ARG A 128 -16.20 -10.04 1.95
C ARG A 128 -15.30 -8.90 1.54
N ARG A 129 -15.07 -8.78 0.24
CA ARG A 129 -14.07 -7.86 -0.33
C ARG A 129 -14.75 -6.80 -1.19
N ARG A 130 -14.21 -5.58 -1.16
CA ARG A 130 -14.65 -4.48 -2.03
C ARG A 130 -13.45 -3.88 -2.75
N ASN A 131 -13.66 -3.53 -4.01
CA ASN A 131 -12.67 -2.80 -4.80
C ASN A 131 -13.11 -1.35 -4.96
N VAL A 132 -12.25 -0.44 -4.53
CA VAL A 132 -12.43 1.00 -4.65
C VAL A 132 -11.67 1.43 -5.91
N ALA A 133 -12.37 1.44 -7.03
CA ALA A 133 -11.80 1.82 -8.32
C ALA A 133 -11.81 3.35 -8.52
N ASP A 134 -10.89 3.83 -9.35
CA ASP A 134 -11.03 5.15 -9.96
C ASP A 134 -12.01 5.12 -11.14
N SER A 135 -12.51 6.30 -11.51
CA SER A 135 -13.36 6.49 -12.69
C SER A 135 -12.64 6.29 -14.02
N GLN A 136 -11.31 6.41 -14.03
CA GLN A 136 -10.44 6.24 -15.19
C GLN A 136 -9.37 5.19 -14.89
N ASP A 137 -9.01 4.40 -15.90
CA ASP A 137 -7.93 3.43 -15.76
C ASP A 137 -6.58 4.11 -16.02
N ASN A 138 -5.80 4.24 -14.94
CA ASN A 138 -4.44 4.77 -14.92
C ASN A 138 -3.43 3.70 -14.42
N SER A 139 -3.80 2.43 -14.53
CA SER A 139 -2.95 1.29 -14.13
C SER A 139 -1.69 1.11 -14.99
N ASP A 140 -1.58 1.86 -16.10
CA ASP A 140 -0.41 1.92 -16.98
C ASP A 140 0.78 2.70 -16.38
N LEU A 141 0.55 3.46 -15.30
CA LEU A 141 1.58 4.27 -14.64
C LEU A 141 2.20 3.55 -13.45
N ARG A 142 3.51 3.78 -13.24
CA ARG A 142 4.32 3.17 -12.17
C ARG A 142 5.02 4.24 -11.33
N TRP A 143 4.61 4.35 -10.07
CA TRP A 143 5.00 5.38 -9.08
C TRP A 143 5.66 4.81 -7.81
N THR A 144 5.91 3.49 -7.77
CA THR A 144 6.74 2.83 -6.74
C THR A 144 8.23 3.07 -7.00
N VAL A 145 9.08 2.85 -5.99
CA VAL A 145 10.55 2.95 -6.06
C VAL A 145 11.21 1.61 -5.74
N ASP A 146 11.35 0.77 -6.77
CA ASP A 146 12.08 -0.52 -6.67
C ASP A 146 13.40 -0.49 -7.45
N THR A 147 13.49 0.34 -8.50
CA THR A 147 14.66 0.41 -9.39
C THR A 147 15.26 1.82 -9.46
N ALA A 148 16.44 1.93 -10.08
CA ALA A 148 17.04 3.24 -10.34
C ALA A 148 16.20 4.09 -11.31
N ALA A 149 15.52 3.45 -12.28
CA ALA A 149 14.62 4.12 -13.21
C ALA A 149 13.37 4.67 -12.51
N ASP A 150 12.81 3.89 -11.58
CA ASP A 150 11.71 4.32 -10.72
C ASP A 150 12.11 5.57 -9.90
N LEU A 151 13.26 5.51 -9.23
CA LEU A 151 13.77 6.62 -8.43
C LEU A 151 14.00 7.88 -9.27
N GLN A 152 14.47 7.73 -10.51
CA GLN A 152 14.65 8.84 -11.44
C GLN A 152 13.31 9.50 -11.80
N ALA A 153 12.29 8.70 -12.16
CA ALA A 153 10.97 9.22 -12.49
C ALA A 153 10.35 9.97 -11.30
N VAL A 154 10.41 9.39 -10.10
CA VAL A 154 9.91 10.01 -8.87
C VAL A 154 10.64 11.32 -8.55
N ARG A 155 11.98 11.37 -8.68
CA ARG A 155 12.76 12.61 -8.43
C ARG A 155 12.36 13.74 -9.36
N ILE A 156 12.14 13.46 -10.65
CA ILE A 156 11.67 14.46 -11.63
C ILE A 156 10.34 15.06 -11.16
N ILE A 157 9.41 14.23 -10.70
CA ILE A 157 8.11 14.69 -10.20
C ILE A 157 8.26 15.53 -8.93
N TYR A 158 9.08 15.07 -7.98
CA TYR A 158 9.35 15.78 -6.74
C TYR A 158 9.91 17.18 -7.00
N GLU A 159 10.86 17.31 -7.93
CA GLU A 159 11.45 18.59 -8.31
C GLU A 159 10.45 19.47 -9.07
N ALA A 160 9.72 18.92 -10.04
CA ALA A 160 8.84 19.70 -10.91
C ALA A 160 7.58 20.21 -10.20
N LEU A 161 7.08 19.46 -9.21
CA LEU A 161 5.89 19.82 -8.44
C LEU A 161 6.20 20.36 -7.04
N ASP A 162 7.47 20.47 -6.67
CA ASP A 162 7.94 20.91 -5.34
C ASP A 162 7.36 20.06 -4.18
N LEU A 163 7.32 18.74 -4.37
CA LEU A 163 6.70 17.80 -3.40
C LEU A 163 7.51 17.64 -2.11
N GLY A 164 8.72 18.21 -2.04
CA GLY A 164 9.47 18.32 -0.79
C GLY A 164 8.89 19.35 0.17
N ALA A 165 8.14 20.34 -0.34
CA ALA A 165 7.58 21.44 0.45
C ALA A 165 6.05 21.36 0.63
N ARG A 166 5.35 20.53 -0.15
CA ARG A 166 3.90 20.38 -0.11
C ARG A 166 3.43 18.99 -0.49
N VAL A 167 2.18 18.69 -0.15
CA VAL A 167 1.46 17.52 -0.65
C VAL A 167 0.67 17.93 -1.91
N ALA A 168 0.88 17.25 -3.02
CA ALA A 168 0.08 17.41 -4.23
C ALA A 168 -0.95 16.28 -4.34
N PRO A 169 -2.21 16.59 -4.73
CA PRO A 169 -3.22 15.57 -4.89
C PRO A 169 -2.99 14.73 -6.15
N PHE A 170 -3.46 13.49 -6.14
CA PHE A 170 -3.37 12.51 -7.22
C PHE A 170 -3.67 13.10 -8.63
N PRO A 171 -4.76 13.88 -8.84
CA PRO A 171 -5.05 14.44 -10.16
C PRO A 171 -3.97 15.38 -10.70
N GLU A 172 -3.26 16.09 -9.82
CA GLU A 172 -2.17 16.99 -10.21
C GLU A 172 -0.93 16.20 -10.67
N ILE A 173 -0.55 15.19 -9.89
CA ILE A 173 0.57 14.29 -10.23
C ILE A 173 0.27 13.53 -11.53
N LEU A 174 -0.97 13.04 -11.66
CA LEU A 174 -1.44 12.38 -12.88
C LEU A 174 -1.35 13.30 -14.09
N ALA A 175 -1.83 14.55 -13.98
CA ALA A 175 -1.78 15.52 -15.07
C ALA A 175 -0.34 15.76 -15.55
N TYR A 176 0.64 15.82 -14.63
CA TYR A 176 2.05 15.94 -14.99
C TYR A 176 2.54 14.74 -15.80
N PHE A 177 2.34 13.51 -15.30
CA PHE A 177 2.75 12.30 -16.03
C PHE A 177 2.10 12.19 -17.42
N ARG A 178 0.83 12.61 -17.55
CA ARG A 178 0.13 12.63 -18.84
C ARG A 178 0.66 13.70 -19.78
N ALA A 179 1.11 14.85 -19.25
CA ALA A 179 1.74 15.89 -20.04
C ALA A 179 3.18 15.56 -20.44
N HIS A 180 3.87 14.70 -19.68
CA HIS A 180 5.29 14.38 -19.83
C HIS A 180 5.50 12.86 -19.93
N PRO A 181 5.06 12.24 -21.04
CA PRO A 181 5.10 10.79 -21.23
C PRO A 181 6.53 10.23 -21.22
N GLU A 182 7.54 11.04 -21.50
CA GLU A 182 8.95 10.67 -21.37
C GLU A 182 9.35 10.31 -19.94
N VAL A 183 8.69 10.88 -18.93
CA VAL A 183 8.93 10.56 -17.52
C VAL A 183 8.30 9.21 -17.17
N ALA A 184 7.07 8.96 -17.62
CA ALA A 184 6.42 7.64 -17.47
C ALA A 184 7.18 6.53 -18.21
N ALA A 185 7.80 6.85 -19.35
CA ALA A 185 8.55 5.89 -20.15
C ALA A 185 9.83 5.39 -19.47
N LEU A 186 10.37 6.12 -18.48
CA LEU A 186 11.60 5.73 -17.78
C LEU A 186 11.48 4.35 -17.12
N ASN A 187 10.32 4.03 -16.55
CA ASN A 187 10.10 2.80 -15.79
C ASN A 187 8.93 1.94 -16.30
N ALA A 188 8.34 2.27 -17.46
CA ALA A 188 7.22 1.52 -18.04
C ALA A 188 7.55 0.04 -18.34
N GLY A 189 8.83 -0.30 -18.53
CA GLY A 189 9.29 -1.67 -18.80
C GLY A 189 9.59 -2.50 -17.54
N GLU A 190 9.60 -1.89 -16.36
CA GLU A 190 9.98 -2.55 -15.11
C GLU A 190 8.89 -3.51 -14.64
N LYS A 191 9.31 -4.64 -14.07
CA LYS A 191 8.40 -5.66 -13.54
C LYS A 191 8.76 -5.97 -12.11
N THR A 192 7.81 -5.76 -11.21
CA THR A 192 7.90 -6.22 -9.82
C THR A 192 6.78 -7.20 -9.49
N TRP A 193 6.87 -7.80 -8.30
CA TRP A 193 5.83 -8.71 -7.83
C TRP A 193 4.46 -8.01 -7.89
N GLN A 194 3.47 -8.72 -8.42
CA GLN A 194 2.10 -8.24 -8.52
C GLN A 194 1.18 -9.17 -7.74
N PRO A 195 0.17 -8.62 -7.03
CA PRO A 195 -0.81 -9.45 -6.35
C PRO A 195 -1.59 -10.29 -7.38
N VAL A 196 -1.43 -11.61 -7.32
CA VAL A 196 -2.15 -12.55 -8.20
C VAL A 196 -3.47 -12.94 -7.53
N THR A 197 -4.58 -12.56 -8.12
CA THR A 197 -5.90 -13.06 -7.72
C THR A 197 -6.16 -14.42 -8.34
N LYS A 198 -6.61 -15.40 -7.54
CA LYS A 198 -7.34 -16.54 -8.11
C LYS A 198 -8.63 -15.98 -8.71
N VAL A 199 -8.75 -16.08 -10.04
CA VAL A 199 -10.01 -15.80 -10.73
C VAL A 199 -11.01 -16.85 -10.25
N SER A 200 -12.10 -16.40 -9.62
CA SER A 200 -13.25 -17.23 -9.28
C SER A 200 -14.00 -17.64 -10.53
#